data_AF-A0A3D2V7H2-F1
#
_entry.id   AF-A0A3D2V7H2-F1
#
_cell.length_a   1.000
_cell.length_b   1.000
_cell.length_c   1.000
_cell.angle_alpha   90.00
_cell.angle_beta   90.00
_cell.angle_gamma   90.00
#
_symmetry.space_group_name_H-M   'P 1'
#
loop_
_entity.id
_entity.type
_entity.pdbx_description
1 polymer ?
#
loop_
_entity_poly.entity_id
_entity_poly.type
_entity_poly.pdbx_seq_one_letter_code
_entity_poly.pdbx_strand_id
1 'polypeptide(L)'
;MSSEVVELLQDLVRTPSVNPMGRDVSGDIYLEHRMTARLEQWFETLGVPWKRYTVMPDRDNIAAVFHGAPDAPIIVLEAHQDTV
;
A
#
# COMPACT_ATOMS: atom_id res chain seq x y z
N MET A 1 15.30 12.61 17.65
CA MET A 1 15.26 11.28 17.01
C MET A 1 13.80 10.98 16.76
N SER A 2 13.38 10.89 15.50
CA SER A 2 12.05 10.38 15.16
C SER A 2 12.06 8.86 15.37
N SER A 3 10.94 8.24 15.73
CA SER A 3 10.87 6.78 15.74
C SER A 3 10.76 6.24 14.31
N GLU A 4 11.16 5.00 14.09
CA GLU A 4 11.01 4.29 12.81
C GLU A 4 9.58 4.38 12.26
N VAL A 5 8.58 4.22 13.13
CA VAL A 5 7.17 4.34 12.78
C VAL A 5 6.82 5.75 12.26
N VAL A 6 7.36 6.80 12.87
CA VAL A 6 7.11 8.17 12.43
C VAL A 6 7.82 8.45 11.11
N GLU A 7 9.02 7.92 10.89
CA GLU A 7 9.74 8.05 9.62
C GLU A 7 9.00 7.35 8.48
N LEU A 8 8.52 6.12 8.72
CA LEU A 8 7.69 5.39 7.78
C LEU A 8 6.39 6.14 7.49
N LEU A 9 5.69 6.63 8.52
CA LEU A 9 4.45 7.38 8.32
C LEU A 9 4.70 8.65 7.49
N GLN A 10 5.78 9.39 7.75
CA GLN A 10 6.12 10.57 6.97
C GLN A 10 6.39 10.23 5.49
N ASP A 11 7.03 9.09 5.23
CA ASP A 11 7.29 8.62 3.88
C ASP A 11 6.00 8.22 3.14
N LEU A 12 5.09 7.53 3.81
CA LEU A 12 3.76 7.22 3.28
C LEU A 12 2.97 8.50 2.98
N VAL A 13 2.93 9.46 3.92
CA VAL A 13 2.22 10.74 3.74
C VAL A 13 2.77 11.58 2.57
N ARG A 14 4.08 11.48 2.28
CA ARG A 14 4.69 12.15 1.11
C ARG A 14 4.25 11.55 -0.23
N THR A 15 3.68 10.35 -0.23
CA THR A 15 3.18 9.67 -1.42
C THR A 15 1.67 9.90 -1.53
N PRO A 16 1.19 10.83 -2.37
CA PRO A 16 -0.22 11.14 -2.45
C PRO A 16 -1.01 9.97 -3.05
N SER A 17 -2.22 9.74 -2.53
CA SER A 17 -3.13 8.66 -2.94
C SER A 17 -4.61 9.06 -2.82
N VAL A 18 -4.96 10.26 -3.26
CA VAL A 18 -6.29 10.84 -3.02
C VAL A 18 -7.37 10.10 -3.80
N ASN A 19 -8.43 9.66 -3.10
CA ASN A 19 -9.59 9.04 -3.70
C ASN A 19 -10.44 10.10 -4.42
N PRO A 20 -10.73 9.94 -5.72
CA PRO A 20 -11.56 10.88 -6.47
C PRO A 20 -13.01 10.96 -5.95
N MET A 21 -13.48 9.96 -5.19
CA MET A 21 -14.86 9.86 -4.69
C MET A 21 -15.91 10.00 -5.81
N GLY A 22 -15.63 9.39 -6.97
CA GLY A 22 -16.52 9.40 -8.14
C GLY A 22 -16.54 10.71 -8.93
N ARG A 23 -15.68 11.67 -8.59
CA ARG A 23 -15.52 12.94 -9.33
C ARG A 23 -14.56 12.76 -10.49
N ASP A 24 -14.80 13.51 -11.56
CA ASP A 24 -13.85 13.64 -12.67
C ASP A 24 -12.73 14.60 -12.24
N VAL A 25 -11.53 14.06 -12.05
CA VAL A 25 -10.38 14.76 -11.49
C VAL A 25 -9.11 14.45 -12.28
N SER A 26 -8.16 15.36 -12.26
CA SER A 26 -6.87 15.22 -12.93
C SER A 26 -5.72 15.67 -12.05
N GLY A 27 -4.55 15.04 -12.24
CA GLY A 27 -3.32 15.37 -11.53
C GLY A 27 -2.74 14.18 -10.76
N ASP A 28 -1.43 14.26 -10.50
CA ASP A 28 -0.61 13.14 -10.01
C ASP A 28 -0.83 12.79 -8.53
N ILE A 29 -1.77 13.49 -7.87
CA ILE A 29 -2.13 13.25 -6.47
C ILE A 29 -3.25 12.21 -6.32
N TYR A 30 -3.98 11.94 -7.39
CA TYR A 30 -5.15 11.08 -7.36
C TYR A 30 -4.78 9.61 -7.60
N LEU A 31 -5.64 8.73 -7.09
CA LEU A 31 -5.53 7.27 -7.17
C LEU A 31 -4.33 6.70 -6.40
N GLU A 32 -4.36 5.40 -6.18
CA GLU A 32 -3.47 4.72 -5.26
C GLU A 32 -2.20 4.12 -5.90
N HIS A 33 -2.08 4.11 -7.23
CA HIS A 33 -0.97 3.45 -7.94
C HIS A 33 0.45 3.78 -7.43
N ARG A 34 0.71 5.04 -7.05
CA ARG A 34 2.01 5.46 -6.50
C ARG A 34 2.25 4.89 -5.12
N MET A 35 1.21 4.85 -4.28
CA MET A 35 1.26 4.21 -2.98
C MET A 35 1.47 2.70 -3.13
N THR A 36 0.76 2.05 -4.05
CA THR A 36 0.95 0.62 -4.34
C THR A 36 2.40 0.32 -4.77
N ALA A 37 3.00 1.16 -5.62
CA ALA A 37 4.40 1.04 -6.01
C ALA A 37 5.37 1.26 -4.85
N ARG A 38 5.07 2.19 -3.93
CA ARG A 38 5.89 2.39 -2.74
C ARG A 38 5.84 1.19 -1.79
N LEU A 39 4.66 0.60 -1.59
CA LEU A 39 4.47 -0.60 -0.77
C LEU A 39 5.16 -1.82 -1.39
N GLU A 40 5.11 -1.98 -2.71
CA GLU A 40 5.87 -3.02 -3.42
C GLU A 40 7.37 -2.95 -3.09
N GLN A 41 8.00 -1.79 -3.27
CA GLN A 41 9.41 -1.60 -2.95
C GLN A 41 9.73 -1.88 -1.48
N TRP A 42 8.78 -1.57 -0.59
CA TRP A 42 8.92 -1.87 0.82
C TRP A 42 8.86 -3.38 1.10
N PHE A 43 7.92 -4.10 0.48
CA PHE A 43 7.85 -5.56 0.57
C PHE A 43 9.06 -6.26 -0.04
N GLU A 44 9.60 -5.74 -1.14
CA GLU A 44 10.88 -6.20 -1.71
C GLU A 44 12.02 -6.02 -0.71
N THR A 45 12.09 -4.87 -0.03
CA THR A 45 13.10 -4.60 1.01
C THR A 45 12.95 -5.55 2.19
N LEU A 46 11.71 -5.91 2.56
CA LEU A 46 11.42 -6.89 3.61
C LEU A 46 11.68 -8.34 3.18
N GLY A 47 11.86 -8.61 1.88
CA GLY A 47 12.11 -9.94 1.34
C GLY A 47 10.89 -10.87 1.43
N VAL A 48 9.67 -10.32 1.44
CA VAL A 48 8.43 -11.11 1.53
C VAL A 48 7.77 -11.28 0.17
N PRO A 49 7.16 -12.45 -0.12
CA PRO A 49 6.31 -12.61 -1.29
C PRO A 49 5.13 -11.63 -1.23
N TRP A 50 4.88 -10.96 -2.35
CA TRP A 50 3.75 -10.05 -2.49
C TRP A 50 3.05 -10.27 -3.83
N LYS A 51 1.82 -9.78 -3.94
CA LYS A 51 1.04 -9.81 -5.17
C LYS A 51 0.16 -8.57 -5.28
N ARG A 52 0.15 -7.98 -6.47
CA ARG A 52 -0.84 -6.97 -6.85
C ARG A 52 -2.09 -7.60 -7.46
N TYR A 53 -3.22 -6.96 -7.23
CA TYR A 53 -4.52 -7.29 -7.80
C TYR A 53 -5.18 -6.02 -8.33
N THR A 54 -5.23 -5.87 -9.65
CA THR A 54 -5.82 -4.71 -10.32
C THR A 54 -7.34 -4.76 -10.28
N VAL A 55 -7.95 -3.75 -9.65
CA VAL A 55 -9.41 -3.58 -9.63
C VAL A 55 -9.87 -2.71 -10.80
N MET A 56 -9.16 -1.62 -11.05
CA MET A 56 -9.35 -0.68 -12.16
C MET A 56 -7.97 -0.11 -12.59
N PRO A 57 -7.85 0.55 -13.74
CA PRO A 57 -6.62 1.25 -14.11
C PRO A 57 -6.13 2.14 -12.96
N ASP A 58 -4.85 1.99 -12.61
CA ASP A 58 -4.18 2.72 -11.53
C ASP A 58 -4.75 2.49 -10.11
N ARG A 59 -5.54 1.43 -9.94
CA ARG A 59 -6.19 1.06 -8.67
C ARG A 59 -5.93 -0.41 -8.32
N ASP A 60 -4.70 -0.67 -7.91
CA ASP A 60 -4.24 -1.97 -7.47
C ASP A 60 -4.39 -2.14 -5.95
N ASN A 61 -4.94 -3.27 -5.54
CA ASN A 61 -4.69 -3.79 -4.20
C ASN A 61 -3.34 -4.50 -4.18
N ILE A 62 -2.64 -4.49 -3.04
CA ILE A 62 -1.41 -5.25 -2.85
C ILE A 62 -1.47 -6.00 -1.52
N ALA A 63 -1.04 -7.25 -1.53
CA ALA A 63 -0.93 -8.07 -0.33
C ALA A 63 0.45 -8.73 -0.28
N ALA A 64 1.02 -8.79 0.93
CA ALA A 64 2.26 -9.50 1.22
C ALA A 64 2.00 -10.63 2.22
N VAL A 65 2.81 -11.69 2.15
CA VAL A 65 2.65 -12.89 2.99
C VAL A 65 3.91 -13.11 3.80
N PHE A 66 3.77 -13.11 5.13
CA PHE A 66 4.77 -13.67 6.03
C PHE A 66 4.40 -15.13 6.33
N HIS A 67 5.24 -16.06 5.87
CA HIS A 67 4.98 -17.48 6.10
C HIS A 67 5.28 -17.86 7.56
N GLY A 68 4.25 -18.36 8.25
CA GLY A 68 4.35 -18.98 9.58
C GLY A 68 4.52 -20.50 9.52
N ALA A 69 4.24 -21.17 10.63
CA ALA A 69 4.20 -22.63 10.67
C ALA A 69 3.04 -23.18 9.81
N PRO A 70 3.19 -24.36 9.17
CA PRO A 70 2.18 -24.92 8.25
C PRO A 70 0.76 -25.04 8.83
N ASP A 71 0.64 -25.34 10.12
CA ASP A 71 -0.64 -25.55 10.80
C ASP A 71 -1.09 -24.34 11.64
N ALA A 72 -0.41 -23.19 11.50
CA ALA A 72 -0.80 -21.96 12.18
C ALA A 72 -2.05 -21.34 11.51
N PRO A 73 -2.92 -20.65 12.27
CA PRO A 73 -4.02 -19.89 11.70
C PRO A 73 -3.50 -18.76 10.80
N ILE A 74 -4.22 -18.48 9.72
CA ILE A 74 -3.94 -17.34 8.85
C ILE A 74 -4.56 -16.09 9.48
N ILE A 75 -3.75 -15.06 9.69
CA ILE A 75 -4.19 -13.73 10.12
C ILE A 75 -4.02 -12.79 8.94
N VAL A 76 -5.08 -12.05 8.60
CA VAL A 76 -5.04 -11.00 7.58
C VAL A 76 -5.14 -9.66 8.28
N LEU A 77 -4.14 -8.81 8.07
CA LEU A 77 -4.15 -7.40 8.47
C LEU A 77 -4.43 -6.58 7.21
N GLU A 78 -5.45 -5.74 7.25
CA GLU A 78 -5.89 -4.96 6.10
C GLU A 78 -6.00 -3.48 6.48
N ALA A 79 -5.62 -2.63 5.54
CA ALA A 79 -5.78 -1.19 5.60
C ALA A 79 -5.90 -0.65 4.16
N HIS A 80 -6.75 0.36 4.00
CA HIS A 80 -6.89 1.04 2.71
C HIS A 80 -5.64 1.91 2.41
N GLN A 81 -5.32 2.07 1.12
CA GLN A 81 -4.13 2.80 0.65
C GLN A 81 -4.42 4.28 0.35
N ASP A 82 -5.68 4.61 0.11
CA ASP A 82 -6.14 5.90 -0.35
C ASP A 82 -6.40 6.88 0.80
N THR A 83 -6.36 8.16 0.46
CA THR A 83 -6.67 9.28 1.36
C THR A 83 -7.84 10.09 0.79
N VAL A 84 -8.43 10.99 1.60
CA VAL A 84 -9.59 11.82 1.21
C VAL A 84 -9.21 13.23 0.80
#